data_AF-A0A7K6MSN7-F1
#
_entry.id   AF-A0A7K6MSN7-F1
#
_cell.length_a   1.000
_cell.length_b   1.000
_cell.length_c   1.000
_cell.angle_alpha   90.00
_cell.angle_beta   90.00
_cell.angle_gamma   90.00
#
_symmetry.space_group_name_H-M   'P 1'
#
loop_
_entity.id
_entity.type
_entity.pdbx_description
1 polymer ?
#
loop_
_entity_poly.entity_id
_entity_poly.type
_entity_poly.pdbx_seq_one_letter_code
_entity_poly.pdbx_strand_id
1 'polypeptide(L)'
;GSAVAKIIGNNVKNLQKFASTVKMWVFEENINGRKLTDIINNDHENVKYLPGCKLPDNVVLEDGIKTDLIVQNLVLNLKVLPPTIVRKLGRDQNSKVSVVVHLSSSVSGIDEGPEGLKLISDIIREKMGIDISVLMGANIANEVAAEKFCETTIG
;
A
#
# COMPACT_ATOMS: atom_id res chain seq x y z
N GLY A 1 3.32 -2.87 2.74
CA GLY A 1 1.89 -2.89 3.11
C GLY A 1 1.70 -2.45 4.55
N SER A 2 1.27 -3.35 5.43
CA SER A 2 0.92 -3.05 6.83
C SER A 2 2.02 -2.34 7.63
N ALA A 3 3.29 -2.76 7.50
CA ALA A 3 4.41 -2.11 8.20
C ALA A 3 4.60 -0.63 7.79
N VAL A 4 4.45 -0.32 6.50
CA VAL A 4 4.51 1.06 6.00
C VAL A 4 3.27 1.84 6.42
N ALA A 5 2.08 1.22 6.41
CA ALA A 5 0.87 1.85 6.91
C ALA A 5 0.99 2.24 8.40
N LYS A 6 1.64 1.41 9.23
CA LYS A 6 1.99 1.75 10.62
C LYS A 6 2.86 3.00 10.70
N ILE A 7 3.92 3.08 9.89
CA ILE A 7 4.82 4.26 9.86
C ILE A 7 4.07 5.52 9.42
N ILE A 8 3.32 5.45 8.31
CA ILE A 8 2.55 6.60 7.80
C ILE A 8 1.51 7.02 8.83
N GLY A 9 0.76 6.08 9.39
CA GLY A 9 -0.25 6.33 10.43
C GLY A 9 0.32 7.06 11.64
N ASN A 10 1.51 6.68 12.10
CA ASN A 10 2.19 7.39 13.19
C ASN A 10 2.69 8.79 12.79
N ASN A 11 3.21 8.94 11.57
CA ASN A 11 3.74 10.23 11.10
C ASN A 11 2.64 11.27 10.92
N VAL A 12 1.53 10.92 10.25
CA VAL A 12 0.47 11.89 9.92
C VAL A 12 -0.26 12.43 11.15
N LYS A 13 -0.24 11.71 12.29
CA LYS A 13 -0.78 12.22 13.57
C LYS A 13 -0.12 13.53 14.02
N ASN A 14 1.15 13.72 13.67
CA ASN A 14 1.95 14.87 14.11
C ASN A 14 2.21 15.90 13.00
N LEU A 15 1.65 15.69 11.80
CA LEU A 15 1.94 16.52 10.62
C LEU A 15 0.66 17.20 10.13
N GLN A 16 0.48 18.47 10.50
CA GLN A 16 -0.72 19.25 10.17
C GLN A 16 -0.98 19.40 8.65
N LYS A 17 0.05 19.20 7.82
CA LYS A 17 -0.07 19.28 6.36
C LYS A 17 -0.75 18.06 5.72
N PHE A 18 -1.00 16.98 6.48
CA PHE A 18 -1.59 15.75 5.98
C PHE A 18 -2.90 15.43 6.69
N ALA A 19 -3.79 14.72 6.01
CA ALA A 19 -4.95 14.13 6.65
C ALA A 19 -4.49 13.16 7.74
N SER A 20 -5.11 13.24 8.92
CA SER A 20 -4.78 12.37 10.05
C SER A 20 -5.19 10.93 9.79
N THR A 21 -6.19 10.68 8.96
CA THR A 21 -6.64 9.32 8.59
C THR A 21 -5.86 8.78 7.40
N VAL A 22 -5.33 7.56 7.54
CA VAL A 22 -4.69 6.80 6.48
C VAL A 22 -5.66 5.72 5.99
N LYS A 23 -6.05 5.80 4.72
CA LYS A 23 -6.85 4.74 4.10
C LYS A 23 -5.95 3.64 3.59
N MET A 24 -6.20 2.41 4.02
CA MET A 24 -5.46 1.22 3.56
C MET A 24 -6.42 0.29 2.82
N TRP A 25 -6.03 -0.11 1.61
CA TRP A 25 -6.75 -1.16 0.88
C TRP A 25 -6.10 -2.52 1.13
N VAL A 26 -6.92 -3.55 1.32
CA VAL A 26 -6.49 -4.95 1.36
C VAL A 26 -7.36 -5.77 0.43
N PHE A 27 -6.77 -6.80 -0.17
CA PHE A 27 -7.56 -7.81 -0.85
C PHE A 27 -8.39 -8.57 0.19
N GLU A 28 -9.70 -8.68 -0.03
CA GLU A 28 -10.60 -9.31 0.93
C GLU A 28 -10.38 -10.81 0.99
N GLU A 29 -10.24 -11.33 2.21
CA GLU A 29 -10.01 -12.75 2.46
C GLU A 29 -10.74 -13.20 3.72
N ASN A 30 -11.22 -14.44 3.74
CA ASN A 30 -11.84 -15.02 4.93
C ASN A 30 -10.79 -15.71 5.81
N ILE A 31 -10.64 -15.25 7.05
CA ILE A 31 -9.78 -15.83 8.08
C ILE A 31 -10.67 -16.35 9.20
N ASN A 32 -10.73 -17.66 9.36
CA ASN A 32 -11.55 -18.33 10.39
C ASN A 32 -13.01 -17.84 10.41
N GLY A 33 -13.60 -17.62 9.22
CA GLY A 33 -14.98 -17.16 9.06
C GLY A 33 -15.23 -15.66 9.24
N ARG A 34 -14.18 -14.85 9.49
CA ARG A 34 -14.25 -13.38 9.53
C ARG A 34 -13.53 -12.78 8.31
N LYS A 35 -14.04 -11.66 7.81
CA LYS A 35 -13.35 -10.86 6.78
C LYS A 35 -12.06 -10.29 7.32
N LEU A 36 -11.00 -10.28 6.52
CA LEU A 36 -9.71 -9.72 6.89
C LEU A 36 -9.81 -8.21 7.13
N THR A 37 -10.63 -7.51 6.35
CA THR A 37 -10.93 -6.08 6.57
C THR A 37 -11.53 -5.83 7.95
N ASP A 38 -12.55 -6.59 8.33
CA ASP A 38 -13.20 -6.50 9.64
C ASP A 38 -12.22 -6.82 10.78
N ILE A 39 -11.36 -7.82 10.62
CA ILE A 39 -10.33 -8.13 11.62
C ILE A 39 -9.40 -6.93 11.79
N ILE A 40 -8.89 -6.36 10.69
CA ILE A 40 -7.93 -5.26 10.80
C ILE A 40 -8.58 -3.99 11.35
N ASN A 41 -9.81 -3.66 10.94
CA ASN A 41 -10.51 -2.46 11.44
C ASN A 41 -10.87 -2.55 12.93
N ASN A 42 -11.21 -3.74 13.43
CA ASN A 42 -11.62 -3.90 14.83
C ASN A 42 -10.44 -4.22 15.76
N ASP A 43 -9.57 -5.13 15.33
CA ASP A 43 -8.49 -5.67 16.17
C ASP A 43 -7.18 -4.87 15.96
N HIS A 44 -7.18 -3.90 15.03
CA HIS A 44 -6.04 -3.10 14.59
C HIS A 44 -4.81 -3.95 14.29
N GLU A 45 -5.01 -5.11 13.67
CA GLU A 45 -3.95 -6.08 13.41
C GLU A 45 -4.19 -6.85 12.12
N ASN A 46 -3.17 -6.89 11.26
CA ASN A 46 -3.19 -7.76 10.09
C ASN A 46 -2.65 -9.13 10.45
N VAL A 47 -3.51 -9.95 11.06
CA VAL A 47 -3.19 -11.29 11.61
C VAL A 47 -2.59 -12.25 10.58
N LYS A 48 -2.81 -12.02 9.29
CA LYS A 48 -2.27 -12.86 8.22
C LYS A 48 -0.90 -12.40 7.74
N TYR A 49 -0.74 -11.11 7.47
CA TYR A 49 0.43 -10.57 6.77
C TYR A 49 1.43 -9.86 7.69
N LEU A 50 1.03 -9.50 8.91
CA LEU A 50 1.90 -8.88 9.92
C LEU A 50 1.41 -9.23 11.34
N PRO A 51 1.40 -10.52 11.72
CA PRO A 51 0.92 -10.97 13.03
C PRO A 51 1.76 -10.38 14.18
N GLY A 52 1.11 -10.08 15.31
CA GLY A 52 1.74 -9.55 16.52
C GLY A 52 2.06 -8.05 16.47
N CYS A 53 1.72 -7.36 15.37
CA CYS A 53 1.98 -5.92 15.20
C CYS A 53 0.68 -5.14 15.12
N LYS A 54 0.45 -4.23 16.08
CA LYS A 54 -0.70 -3.32 16.05
C LYS A 54 -0.49 -2.17 15.06
N LEU A 55 -1.52 -1.90 14.29
CA LEU A 55 -1.66 -0.72 13.44
C LEU A 55 -2.22 0.44 14.27
N PRO A 56 -1.86 1.69 13.94
CA PRO A 56 -2.47 2.87 14.55
C PRO A 56 -3.97 2.97 14.23
N ASP A 57 -4.77 3.46 15.19
CA ASP A 57 -6.25 3.56 15.06
C ASP A 57 -6.73 4.45 13.90
N ASN A 58 -5.86 5.35 13.42
CA ASN A 58 -6.12 6.20 12.27
C ASN A 58 -5.84 5.51 10.92
N VAL A 59 -5.43 4.24 10.91
CA VAL A 59 -5.35 3.41 9.71
C VAL A 59 -6.68 2.68 9.55
N VAL A 60 -7.44 3.05 8.51
CA VAL A 60 -8.81 2.56 8.29
C VAL A 60 -8.91 1.85 6.94
N LEU A 61 -9.60 0.72 6.92
CA LEU A 61 -9.88 -0.06 5.73
C LEU A 61 -11.29 0.22 5.24
N GLU A 62 -11.42 0.50 3.95
CA GLU A 62 -12.72 0.65 3.28
C GLU A 62 -13.09 -0.62 2.53
N ASP A 63 -14.38 -0.95 2.52
CA ASP A 63 -14.91 -2.07 1.77
C ASP A 63 -14.78 -1.83 0.25
N GLY A 64 -14.07 -2.74 -0.42
CA GLY A 64 -13.91 -2.77 -1.87
C GLY A 64 -12.88 -1.79 -2.43
N ILE A 65 -12.50 -2.00 -3.71
CA ILE A 65 -11.76 -1.00 -4.48
C ILE A 65 -12.79 0.00 -4.99
N LYS A 66 -13.06 1.09 -4.27
CA LYS A 66 -13.77 2.21 -4.89
C LYS A 66 -12.81 2.86 -5.89
N THR A 67 -13.22 2.92 -7.16
CA THR A 67 -12.47 3.58 -8.25
C THR A 67 -12.21 5.06 -8.01
N ASP A 68 -12.88 5.64 -7.01
CA ASP A 68 -12.71 7.00 -6.51
C ASP A 68 -11.70 7.07 -5.36
N LEU A 69 -10.76 6.13 -5.31
CA LEU A 69 -9.64 6.10 -4.37
C LEU A 69 -8.78 7.35 -4.60
N ILE A 70 -9.20 8.48 -4.00
CA ILE A 70 -8.37 9.67 -3.78
C ILE A 70 -7.33 9.26 -2.75
N VAL A 71 -6.31 8.54 -3.21
CA VAL A 71 -5.30 8.02 -2.31
C VAL A 71 -4.22 9.05 -2.15
N GLN A 72 -4.33 9.83 -1.08
CA GLN A 72 -3.24 10.70 -0.67
C GLN A 72 -2.01 9.88 -0.24
N ASN A 73 -2.19 8.58 0.11
CA ASN A 73 -1.13 7.67 0.56
C ASN A 73 -1.46 6.18 0.27
N LEU A 74 -1.36 5.71 -0.98
CA LEU A 74 -1.60 4.28 -1.28
C LEU A 74 -0.32 3.46 -1.15
N VAL A 75 -0.21 2.61 -0.13
CA VAL A 75 0.86 1.61 -0.07
C VAL A 75 0.42 0.35 -0.82
N LEU A 76 0.68 0.29 -2.13
CA LEU A 76 0.53 -0.94 -2.89
C LEU A 76 1.68 -1.89 -2.56
N ASN A 77 1.37 -3.11 -2.11
CA ASN A 77 2.35 -4.19 -2.03
C ASN A 77 2.13 -5.13 -3.22
N LEU A 78 3.00 -5.07 -4.21
CA LEU A 78 2.84 -5.82 -5.46
C LEU A 78 3.02 -7.34 -5.31
N LYS A 79 3.50 -7.84 -4.17
CA LYS A 79 3.45 -9.29 -3.89
C LYS A 79 2.00 -9.79 -3.71
N VAL A 80 1.05 -8.88 -3.44
CA VAL A 80 -0.35 -9.15 -3.10
C VAL A 80 -1.33 -8.50 -4.10
N LEU A 81 -0.86 -7.73 -5.09
CA LEU A 81 -1.70 -7.35 -6.23
C LEU A 81 -1.43 -8.32 -7.38
N PRO A 82 -2.36 -9.25 -7.67
CA PRO A 82 -2.36 -9.95 -8.93
C PRO A 82 -2.21 -8.94 -10.09
N PRO A 83 -1.43 -9.24 -11.15
CA PRO A 83 -1.32 -8.38 -12.33
C PRO A 83 -2.69 -8.00 -12.95
N THR A 84 -3.71 -8.83 -12.71
CA THR A 84 -5.12 -8.57 -13.06
C THR A 84 -5.74 -7.39 -12.31
N ILE A 85 -5.37 -7.12 -11.05
CA ILE A 85 -5.89 -5.99 -10.27
C ILE A 85 -5.29 -4.67 -10.76
N VAL A 86 -3.99 -4.64 -11.09
CA VAL A 86 -3.35 -3.44 -11.68
C VAL A 86 -4.04 -3.03 -12.98
N ARG A 87 -4.57 -3.99 -13.76
CA ARG A 87 -5.40 -3.74 -14.95
C ARG A 87 -6.80 -3.20 -14.65
N LYS A 88 -7.32 -3.41 -13.45
CA LYS A 88 -8.65 -2.95 -13.01
C LYS A 88 -8.62 -1.61 -12.28
N LEU A 89 -7.43 -1.08 -11.98
CA LEU A 89 -7.30 0.26 -11.43
C LEU A 89 -7.73 1.27 -12.49
N GLY A 90 -8.76 2.05 -12.18
CA GLY A 90 -9.24 3.18 -12.98
C GLY A 90 -9.12 4.47 -12.19
N ARG A 91 -9.26 5.61 -12.86
CA ARG A 91 -9.12 6.95 -12.27
C ARG A 91 -10.40 7.78 -12.44
N ASP A 92 -10.73 8.56 -11.42
CA ASP A 92 -11.49 9.81 -11.55
C ASP A 92 -10.54 10.96 -11.95
N GLN A 93 -10.76 11.54 -13.14
CA GLN A 93 -9.90 12.55 -13.77
C GLN A 93 -9.78 13.84 -12.95
N ASN A 94 -10.69 14.08 -11.99
CA ASN A 94 -10.70 15.30 -11.17
C ASN A 94 -9.86 15.21 -9.89
N SER A 95 -9.28 14.05 -9.58
CA SER A 95 -8.50 13.85 -8.35
C SER A 95 -7.01 14.13 -8.57
N LYS A 96 -6.41 14.97 -7.71
CA LYS A 96 -4.94 15.10 -7.57
C LYS A 96 -4.47 14.02 -6.59
N VAL A 97 -3.84 12.98 -7.10
CA VAL A 97 -3.44 11.79 -6.34
C VAL A 97 -1.96 11.55 -6.54
N SER A 98 -1.22 11.41 -5.44
CA SER A 98 0.17 10.95 -5.45
C SER A 98 0.21 9.56 -4.80
N VAL A 99 0.60 8.56 -5.57
CA VAL A 99 0.68 7.16 -5.11
C VAL A 99 2.13 6.83 -4.79
N VAL A 100 2.39 6.37 -3.58
CA VAL A 100 3.71 5.84 -3.17
C VAL A 100 3.67 4.32 -3.22
N VAL A 101 4.16 3.74 -4.30
CA VAL A 101 4.20 2.28 -4.45
C VAL A 101 5.34 1.71 -3.61
N HIS A 102 5.02 0.84 -2.65
CA HIS A 102 6.04 0.12 -1.87
C HIS A 102 6.39 -1.19 -2.55
N LEU A 103 7.58 -1.25 -3.12
CA LEU A 103 8.15 -2.48 -3.66
C LEU A 103 8.98 -3.12 -2.55
N SER A 104 8.55 -4.28 -2.06
CA SER A 104 9.38 -5.08 -1.14
C SER A 104 10.61 -5.58 -1.89
N SER A 105 11.72 -5.76 -1.17
CA SER A 105 13.00 -6.29 -1.69
C SER A 105 12.91 -7.58 -2.53
N SER A 106 11.87 -8.40 -2.35
CA SER A 106 11.66 -9.64 -3.13
C SER A 106 10.91 -9.46 -4.45
N VAL A 107 10.46 -8.25 -4.80
CA VAL A 107 9.76 -7.97 -6.06
C VAL A 107 10.76 -7.25 -6.97
N SER A 108 10.98 -7.80 -8.16
CA SER A 108 11.97 -7.30 -9.13
C SER A 108 11.71 -5.87 -9.62
N GLY A 109 10.53 -5.30 -9.33
CA GLY A 109 10.14 -3.94 -9.75
C GLY A 109 9.93 -3.80 -11.26
N ILE A 110 10.19 -4.87 -12.02
CA ILE A 110 10.12 -4.98 -13.47
C ILE A 110 9.12 -6.07 -13.85
N ASP A 111 8.39 -5.83 -14.94
CA ASP A 111 7.49 -6.76 -15.61
C ASP A 111 7.97 -6.99 -17.04
N GLU A 112 7.66 -8.15 -17.62
CA GLU A 112 7.99 -8.50 -19.00
C GLU A 112 6.80 -8.22 -19.92
N GLY A 113 6.98 -7.29 -20.85
CA GLY A 113 5.98 -6.92 -21.85
C GLY A 113 6.41 -7.27 -23.28
N PRO A 114 5.52 -7.06 -24.27
CA PRO A 114 5.83 -7.30 -25.69
C PRO A 114 7.03 -6.50 -26.20
N GLU A 115 7.31 -5.34 -25.59
CA GLU A 115 8.41 -4.43 -25.94
C GLU A 115 9.66 -4.64 -25.05
N GLY A 116 9.67 -5.67 -24.21
CA GLY A 116 10.76 -5.97 -23.27
C GLY A 116 10.42 -5.63 -21.82
N LEU A 117 11.46 -5.34 -21.03
CA LEU A 117 11.32 -5.07 -19.59
C LEU A 117 10.73 -3.68 -19.36
N LYS A 118 9.76 -3.60 -18.45
CA LYS A 118 9.11 -2.34 -18.07
C LYS A 118 8.99 -2.21 -16.57
N LEU A 119 9.20 -1.01 -16.03
CA LEU A 119 9.01 -0.79 -14.60
C LEU A 119 7.52 -0.90 -14.26
N ILE A 120 7.20 -1.53 -13.13
CA ILE A 120 5.80 -1.63 -12.71
C ILE A 120 5.24 -0.25 -12.38
N SER A 121 6.07 0.67 -11.89
CA SER A 121 5.71 2.08 -11.72
C SER A 121 5.31 2.75 -13.04
N ASP A 122 6.00 2.45 -14.15
CA ASP A 122 5.65 2.98 -15.47
C ASP A 122 4.32 2.42 -15.96
N ILE A 123 4.07 1.12 -15.75
CA ILE A 123 2.80 0.48 -16.09
C ILE A 123 1.63 1.12 -15.32
N ILE A 124 1.81 1.38 -14.03
CA ILE A 124 0.77 2.04 -13.22
C ILE A 124 0.61 3.50 -13.67
N ARG A 125 1.73 4.21 -13.94
CA ARG A 125 1.73 5.61 -14.40
C ARG A 125 0.95 5.77 -15.69
N GLU A 126 1.19 4.91 -16.68
CA GLU A 126 0.49 4.94 -17.97
C GLU A 126 -1.01 4.64 -17.84
N LYS A 127 -1.38 3.69 -16.99
CA LYS A 127 -2.80 3.31 -16.80
C LYS A 127 -3.59 4.34 -16.02
N MET A 128 -2.97 4.93 -15.00
CA MET A 128 -3.65 5.83 -14.07
C MET A 128 -3.48 7.31 -14.49
N GLY A 129 -2.49 7.63 -15.32
CA GLY A 129 -2.17 9.00 -15.74
C GLY A 129 -1.79 9.92 -14.57
N ILE A 130 -1.20 9.38 -13.51
CA ILE A 130 -0.77 10.11 -12.30
C ILE A 130 0.73 10.00 -12.10
N ASP A 131 1.33 10.99 -11.47
CA ASP A 131 2.72 10.89 -11.03
C ASP A 131 2.85 9.84 -9.92
N ILE A 132 3.89 9.02 -10.05
CA ILE A 132 4.16 7.90 -9.15
C ILE A 132 5.61 7.99 -8.73
N SER A 133 5.79 7.92 -7.42
CA SER A 133 7.07 7.68 -6.78
C SER A 133 7.12 6.25 -6.22
N VAL A 134 8.32 5.70 -6.19
CA VAL A 134 8.61 4.35 -5.69
C VAL A 134 9.37 4.42 -4.38
N LEU A 135 9.01 3.54 -3.45
CA LEU A 135 9.77 3.31 -2.23
C LEU A 135 10.42 1.93 -2.33
N MET A 136 11.76 1.90 -2.35
CA MET A 136 12.59 0.70 -2.50
C MET A 136 13.70 0.69 -1.45
N GLY A 137 14.04 -0.48 -0.92
CA GLY A 137 15.12 -0.61 0.06
C GLY A 137 15.32 -2.05 0.50
N ALA A 138 16.43 -2.31 1.18
CA ALA A 138 16.70 -3.58 1.85
C ALA A 138 15.91 -3.65 3.16
N ASN A 139 14.58 -3.70 3.06
CA ASN A 139 13.67 -3.68 4.21
C ASN A 139 12.92 -5.00 4.38
N ILE A 140 12.95 -5.53 5.61
CA ILE A 140 12.15 -6.70 6.03
C ILE A 140 10.95 -6.17 6.82
N ALA A 141 9.73 -6.50 6.37
CA ALA A 141 8.50 -5.91 6.92
C ALA A 141 8.37 -6.07 8.44
N ASN A 142 8.73 -7.23 8.99
CA ASN A 142 8.68 -7.47 10.43
C ASN A 142 9.69 -6.62 11.21
N GLU A 143 10.87 -6.38 10.64
CA GLU A 143 11.91 -5.57 11.28
C GLU A 143 11.54 -4.09 11.28
N VAL A 144 11.00 -3.62 10.15
CA VAL A 144 10.41 -2.28 10.02
C VAL A 144 9.28 -2.09 11.03
N ALA A 145 8.37 -3.07 11.13
CA ALA A 145 7.25 -3.00 12.06
C ALA A 145 7.69 -3.05 13.54
N ALA A 146 8.79 -3.74 13.83
CA ALA A 146 9.44 -3.81 15.13
C ALA A 146 10.38 -2.63 15.42
N GLU A 147 10.38 -1.60 14.56
CA GLU A 147 11.14 -0.35 14.74
C GLU A 147 12.66 -0.59 14.84
N LYS A 148 13.14 -1.69 14.24
CA LYS A 148 14.58 -1.87 14.03
C LYS A 148 15.09 -0.86 13.02
N PHE A 149 16.34 -0.46 13.17
CA PHE A 149 16.99 0.45 12.24
C PHE A 149 16.98 -0.13 10.82
N CYS A 150 16.47 0.65 9.87
CA CYS A 150 16.41 0.31 8.46
C CYS A 150 16.44 1.59 7.61
N GLU A 151 16.84 1.46 6.35
CA GLU A 151 16.86 2.55 5.39
C GLU A 151 16.04 2.20 4.13
N THR A 152 15.58 3.23 3.44
CA THR A 152 14.86 3.09 2.17
C THR A 152 15.07 4.33 1.32
N THR A 153 15.05 4.14 0.00
CA THR A 153 15.10 5.21 -1.00
C THR A 153 13.69 5.48 -1.53
N ILE A 154 13.36 6.76 -1.70
CA ILE A 154 12.13 7.22 -2.36
C ILE A 154 12.57 7.96 -3.63
N GLY A 155 11.99 7.59 -4.79
CA GLY A 155 12.34 8.14 -6.10
C GLY A 155 11.12 8.34 -7.00
#